data_AF-T0Z9C3-F1
#
_entry.id   AF-T0Z9C3-F1
#
_cell.length_a   1.000
_cell.length_b   1.000
_cell.length_c   1.000
_cell.angle_alpha   90.00
_cell.angle_beta   90.00
_cell.angle_gamma   90.00
#
_symmetry.space_group_name_H-M   'P 1'
#
loop_
_entity.id
_entity.type
_entity.pdbx_description
1 polymer ?
#
loop_
_entity_poly.entity_id
_entity_poly.type
_entity_poly.pdbx_seq_one_letter_code
_entity_poly.pdbx_strand_id
1 'polypeptide(L)'
;MLSAHPTLVSMDERPLILDAVRNMRAHGLAYPDALPALAPEVVDNMRATYWQSAAQHARQEQSQRLVDKNPLNMLLLPMILRLFPRACVIRCVRHPCDAILSCHFQSFSDPEVASMSASLPRLAESYAVF
;
A
#
# COMPACT_ATOMS: atom_id res chain seq x y z
N MET A 1 -13.13 5.53 11.57
CA MET A 1 -14.48 5.49 10.95
C MET A 1 -14.75 4.14 10.30
N LEU A 2 -13.96 3.66 9.33
CA LEU A 2 -14.18 2.32 8.74
C LEU A 2 -14.02 1.17 9.75
N SER A 3 -13.06 1.28 10.67
CA SER A 3 -12.85 0.30 11.75
C SER A 3 -14.01 0.18 12.75
N ALA A 4 -14.96 1.13 12.75
CA ALA A 4 -16.14 1.07 13.60
C ALA A 4 -17.27 0.24 12.97
N HIS A 5 -17.16 -0.11 11.68
CA HIS A 5 -18.16 -0.91 10.99
C HIS A 5 -17.96 -2.40 11.32
N PRO A 6 -19.00 -3.13 11.77
CA PRO A 6 -18.85 -4.50 12.30
C PRO A 6 -18.33 -5.51 11.26
N THR A 7 -18.54 -5.25 9.98
CA THR A 7 -18.09 -6.13 8.88
C THR A 7 -16.71 -5.76 8.32
N LEU A 8 -15.99 -4.81 8.92
CA LEU A 8 -14.67 -4.38 8.47
C LEU A 8 -13.66 -4.55 9.61
N VAL A 9 -12.48 -5.06 9.28
CA VAL A 9 -11.33 -5.04 10.18
C VAL A 9 -10.23 -4.21 9.54
N SER A 10 -9.71 -3.23 10.27
CA SER A 10 -8.63 -2.39 9.77
C SER A 10 -7.29 -2.93 10.24
N MET A 11 -6.33 -3.02 9.31
CA MET A 11 -4.93 -3.25 9.62
C MET A 11 -4.23 -1.91 9.86
N ASP A 12 -3.21 -1.93 10.72
CA ASP A 12 -2.24 -0.84 10.81
C ASP A 12 -1.45 -0.69 9.50
N GLU A 13 -0.73 0.42 9.37
CA GLU A 13 0.08 0.69 8.17
C GLU A 13 1.24 -0.30 8.06
N ARG A 14 1.17 -1.17 7.05
CA ARG A 14 2.18 -2.20 6.77
C ARG A 14 2.58 -2.15 5.30
N PRO A 15 3.87 -2.34 4.97
CA PRO A 15 4.34 -2.27 3.59
C PRO A 15 4.12 -3.58 2.80
N LEU A 16 3.05 -4.34 3.08
CA LEU A 16 2.90 -5.72 2.54
C LEU A 16 2.88 -5.79 1.01
N ILE A 17 2.22 -4.83 0.35
CA ILE A 17 2.19 -4.74 -1.12
C ILE A 17 3.57 -4.32 -1.65
N LEU A 18 4.26 -3.40 -0.96
CA LEU A 18 5.61 -2.98 -1.31
C LEU A 18 6.59 -4.13 -1.20
N ASP A 19 6.46 -4.98 -0.18
CA ASP A 19 7.29 -6.16 0.02
C ASP A 19 7.07 -7.20 -1.10
N ALA A 20 5.83 -7.36 -1.58
CA ALA A 20 5.54 -8.18 -2.76
C ALA A 20 6.23 -7.63 -4.03
N VAL A 21 6.24 -6.31 -4.22
CA VAL A 21 6.95 -5.65 -5.33
C VAL A 21 8.47 -5.79 -5.20
N ARG A 22 9.03 -5.61 -3.99
CA ARG A 22 10.46 -5.80 -3.70
C ARG A 22 10.89 -7.24 -3.97
N ASN A 23 10.09 -8.22 -3.57
CA ASN A 23 10.35 -9.62 -3.85
C ASN A 23 10.34 -9.91 -5.35
N MET A 24 9.36 -9.37 -6.10
CA MET A 24 9.31 -9.50 -7.55
C MET A 24 10.58 -8.91 -8.22
N ARG A 25 11.00 -7.71 -7.81
CA ARG A 25 12.23 -7.06 -8.31
C ARG A 25 13.50 -7.86 -7.97
N ALA A 26 13.54 -8.47 -6.78
CA ALA A 26 14.67 -9.33 -6.38
C ALA A 26 14.83 -10.57 -7.28
N HIS A 27 13.77 -11.00 -7.95
CA HIS A 27 13.80 -12.06 -8.97
C HIS A 27 14.06 -11.54 -10.39
N GLY A 28 14.49 -10.28 -10.55
CA GLY A 28 14.83 -9.69 -11.85
C GLY A 28 13.63 -9.25 -12.68
N LEU A 29 12.43 -9.22 -12.11
CA LEU A 29 11.21 -8.84 -12.82
C LEU A 29 10.93 -7.34 -12.67
N ALA A 30 10.76 -6.66 -13.80
CA ALA A 30 10.47 -5.24 -13.84
C ALA A 30 9.03 -4.94 -13.39
N TYR A 31 8.88 -3.96 -12.48
CA TYR A 31 7.57 -3.47 -12.05
C TYR A 31 7.24 -2.14 -12.73
N PRO A 32 6.01 -1.93 -13.24
CA PRO A 32 4.88 -2.87 -13.27
C PRO A 32 4.85 -3.80 -14.50
N ASP A 33 5.77 -3.62 -15.45
CA ASP A 33 5.68 -4.18 -16.81
C ASP A 33 5.62 -5.71 -16.86
N ALA A 34 6.26 -6.42 -15.92
CA ALA A 34 6.25 -7.88 -15.88
C ALA A 34 4.98 -8.49 -15.26
N LEU A 35 4.11 -7.69 -14.61
CA LEU A 35 2.91 -8.19 -13.91
C LEU A 35 1.97 -9.02 -14.81
N PRO A 36 1.68 -8.64 -16.07
CA PRO A 36 0.77 -9.41 -16.92
C PRO A 36 1.33 -10.79 -17.29
N ALA A 37 2.66 -10.94 -17.33
CA ALA A 37 3.34 -12.18 -17.68
C ALA A 37 3.52 -13.15 -16.50
N LEU A 38 3.19 -12.72 -15.27
CA LEU A 38 3.25 -13.60 -14.10
C LEU A 38 2.28 -14.77 -14.25
N ALA A 39 2.80 -15.98 -14.09
CA ALA A 39 1.98 -17.20 -14.09
C ALA A 39 0.94 -17.15 -12.94
N PRO A 40 -0.26 -17.75 -13.14
CA PRO A 40 -1.31 -17.75 -12.12
C PRO A 40 -0.83 -18.27 -10.75
N GLU A 41 0.00 -19.31 -10.74
CA GLU A 41 0.51 -19.95 -9.52
C GLU A 41 1.41 -19.01 -8.73
N VAL A 42 2.20 -18.18 -9.42
CA VAL A 42 3.05 -17.15 -8.79
C VAL A 42 2.18 -16.11 -8.11
N VAL A 43 1.11 -15.66 -8.77
CA VAL A 43 0.18 -14.69 -8.20
C VAL A 43 -0.60 -15.26 -7.02
N ASP A 44 -1.00 -16.52 -7.08
CA ASP A 44 -1.66 -17.20 -5.97
C ASP A 44 -0.72 -17.34 -4.76
N ASN A 45 0.56 -17.65 -4.99
CA ASN A 45 1.58 -17.67 -3.93
C ASN A 45 1.78 -16.28 -3.32
N MET A 46 1.93 -15.23 -4.14
CA MET A 46 2.04 -13.85 -3.64
C MET A 46 0.82 -13.44 -2.82
N ARG A 47 -0.39 -13.85 -3.25
CA ARG A 47 -1.63 -13.62 -2.50
C ARG A 47 -1.64 -14.36 -1.17
N ALA A 48 -1.18 -15.61 -1.13
CA ALA A 48 -1.06 -16.39 0.09
C ALA A 48 -0.08 -15.74 1.07
N THR A 49 1.08 -15.27 0.59
CA THR A 49 2.05 -14.51 1.41
C THR A 49 1.41 -13.24 1.97
N TYR A 50 0.69 -12.45 1.16
CA TYR A 50 -0.02 -11.28 1.65
C TYR A 50 -0.96 -11.62 2.81
N TRP A 51 -1.81 -12.64 2.65
CA TRP A 51 -2.76 -13.02 3.71
C TRP A 51 -2.07 -13.57 4.95
N GLN A 52 -0.98 -14.32 4.79
CA GLN A 52 -0.18 -14.81 5.91
C GLN A 52 0.40 -13.66 6.72
N SER A 53 0.97 -12.64 6.06
CA SER A 53 1.49 -11.45 6.73
C SER A 53 0.38 -10.58 7.33
N ALA A 54 -0.73 -10.39 6.62
CA ALA A 54 -1.87 -9.61 7.11
C ALA A 54 -2.48 -10.22 8.39
N ALA A 55 -2.56 -11.55 8.48
CA ALA A 55 -3.06 -12.26 9.65
C ALA A 55 -2.21 -12.04 10.91
N GLN A 56 -0.94 -11.62 10.77
CA GLN A 56 -0.07 -11.24 11.89
C GLN A 56 -0.41 -9.86 12.47
N HIS A 57 -1.14 -9.04 11.72
CA HIS A 57 -1.42 -7.64 12.07
C HIS A 57 -2.91 -7.36 12.29
N ALA A 58 -3.80 -8.16 11.70
CA ALA A 58 -5.24 -8.07 11.88
C ALA A 58 -5.87 -9.46 11.86
N ARG A 59 -6.61 -9.82 12.91
CA ARG A 59 -7.44 -11.02 12.92
C ARG A 59 -8.80 -10.70 12.32
N GLN A 60 -9.10 -11.31 11.19
CA GLN A 60 -10.38 -11.16 10.48
C GLN A 60 -11.30 -12.34 10.82
N GLU A 61 -12.55 -12.06 11.21
CA GLU A 61 -13.60 -13.08 11.24
C GLU A 61 -14.09 -13.41 9.82
N GLN A 62 -14.69 -14.58 9.60
CA GLN A 62 -15.14 -15.00 8.25
C GLN A 62 -16.11 -14.01 7.58
N SER A 63 -16.91 -13.27 8.36
CA SER A 63 -17.87 -12.27 7.88
C SER A 63 -17.26 -10.90 7.61
N GLN A 64 -16.00 -10.67 8.02
CA GLN A 64 -15.34 -9.38 7.94
C GLN A 64 -14.49 -9.25 6.69
N ARG A 65 -14.29 -8.01 6.23
CA ARG A 65 -13.34 -7.68 5.17
C ARG A 65 -12.18 -6.89 5.75
N LEU A 66 -10.96 -7.25 5.37
CA LEU A 66 -9.76 -6.47 5.67
C LEU A 66 -9.78 -5.11 4.96
N VAL A 67 -9.39 -4.08 5.69
CA VAL A 67 -9.07 -2.75 5.19
C VAL A 67 -7.58 -2.52 5.40
N ASP A 68 -6.82 -2.60 4.30
CA ASP A 68 -5.41 -2.21 4.25
C ASP A 68 -5.32 -0.70 4.03
N LYS A 69 -4.75 0.01 5.00
CA LYS A 69 -4.81 1.48 5.08
C LYS A 69 -3.45 2.15 4.87
N ASN A 70 -2.46 1.47 4.31
CA ASN A 70 -1.17 2.11 4.02
C ASN A 70 -1.34 3.17 2.90
N PRO A 71 -1.04 4.46 3.14
CA PRO A 71 -1.17 5.51 2.13
C PRO A 71 -0.35 5.26 0.85
N LEU A 72 0.83 4.63 0.98
CA LEU A 72 1.73 4.36 -0.15
C LEU A 72 1.22 3.26 -1.08
N ASN A 73 0.16 2.53 -0.70
CA ASN A 73 -0.47 1.54 -1.57
C ASN A 73 -1.00 2.15 -2.88
N MET A 74 -1.30 3.46 -2.90
CA MET A 74 -1.72 4.16 -4.13
C MET A 74 -0.64 4.13 -5.23
N LEU A 75 0.64 4.06 -4.86
CA LEU A 75 1.75 3.92 -5.83
C LEU A 75 1.84 2.52 -6.43
N LEU A 76 1.15 1.55 -5.82
CA LEU A 76 1.29 0.13 -6.12
C LEU A 76 -0.02 -0.49 -6.64
N LEU A 77 -0.96 0.34 -7.11
CA LEU A 77 -2.27 -0.11 -7.63
C LEU A 77 -2.17 -1.24 -8.66
N PRO A 78 -1.21 -1.25 -9.62
CA PRO A 78 -1.05 -2.39 -10.53
C PRO A 78 -0.82 -3.73 -9.80
N MET A 79 -0.06 -3.73 -8.70
CA MET A 79 0.15 -4.95 -7.89
C MET A 79 -1.16 -5.35 -7.19
N ILE A 80 -1.84 -4.38 -6.58
CA ILE A 80 -3.08 -4.62 -5.84
C ILE A 80 -4.14 -5.23 -6.75
N LEU A 81 -4.33 -4.66 -7.95
CA LEU A 81 -5.30 -5.16 -8.92
C LEU A 81 -4.88 -6.51 -9.53
N ARG A 82 -3.57 -6.79 -9.63
CA ARG A 82 -3.07 -8.11 -10.06
C ARG A 82 -3.33 -9.20 -9.03
N LEU A 83 -3.14 -8.90 -7.74
CA LEU A 83 -3.37 -9.82 -6.64
C LEU A 83 -4.86 -9.96 -6.31
N PHE A 84 -5.59 -8.85 -6.31
CA PHE A 84 -6.98 -8.71 -5.88
C PHE A 84 -7.81 -7.96 -6.94
N PRO A 85 -8.23 -8.61 -8.03
CA PRO A 85 -8.94 -7.95 -9.13
C PRO A 85 -10.27 -7.29 -8.73
N ARG A 86 -10.81 -7.66 -7.56
CA ARG A 86 -12.06 -7.11 -7.00
C ARG A 86 -11.82 -6.19 -5.79
N ALA A 87 -10.58 -5.71 -5.58
CA ALA A 87 -10.28 -4.80 -4.49
C ALA A 87 -11.07 -3.50 -4.64
N CYS A 88 -11.69 -3.06 -3.53
CA CYS A 88 -12.31 -1.75 -3.45
C CYS A 88 -11.25 -0.73 -3.02
N VAL A 89 -10.97 0.24 -3.88
CA VAL A 89 -9.95 1.27 -3.63
C VAL A 89 -10.65 2.56 -3.20
N ILE A 90 -10.31 3.06 -2.00
CA ILE A 90 -10.78 4.33 -1.49
C ILE A 90 -9.60 5.30 -1.50
N ARG A 91 -9.67 6.33 -2.34
CA ARG A 91 -8.68 7.41 -2.37
C ARG A 91 -9.16 8.59 -1.52
N CYS A 92 -8.49 8.80 -0.39
CA CYS A 92 -8.72 9.97 0.46
C CYS A 92 -7.97 11.18 -0.11
N VAL A 93 -8.68 12.18 -0.60
CA VAL A 93 -8.09 13.39 -1.18
C VAL A 93 -8.20 14.55 -0.20
N ARG A 94 -7.11 15.28 -0.01
CA ARG A 94 -7.03 16.56 0.73
C ARG A 94 -6.44 17.62 -0.18
N HIS A 95 -6.53 18.89 0.22
CA HIS A 95 -5.83 19.95 -0.49
C HIS A 95 -4.31 19.67 -0.46
N PRO A 96 -3.58 19.78 -1.60
CA PRO A 96 -2.15 19.46 -1.64
C PRO A 96 -1.33 20.20 -0.60
N CYS A 97 -1.55 21.52 -0.43
CA CYS A 97 -0.83 22.30 0.57
C CYS A 97 -1.06 21.82 2.01
N ASP A 98 -2.26 21.32 2.33
CA ASP A 98 -2.59 20.80 3.65
C ASP A 98 -1.90 19.45 3.91
N ALA A 99 -1.91 18.55 2.92
CA ALA A 99 -1.19 17.28 2.99
C ALA A 99 0.34 17.48 3.10
N ILE A 100 0.91 18.32 2.23
CA ILE A 100 2.35 18.62 2.19
C ILE A 100 2.81 19.26 3.51
N LEU A 101 2.11 20.28 4.00
CA LEU A 101 2.47 20.95 5.25
C LEU A 101 2.33 20.01 6.44
N SER A 102 1.27 19.19 6.48
CA SER A 102 1.08 18.21 7.54
C SER A 102 2.22 17.19 7.58
N CYS A 103 2.59 16.62 6.43
CA CYS A 103 3.68 15.65 6.34
C CYS A 103 5.05 16.27 6.66
N HIS A 104 5.31 17.52 6.28
CA HIS A 104 6.57 18.19 6.59
C HIS A 104 6.83 18.33 8.11
N PHE A 105 5.76 18.48 8.90
CA PHE A 105 5.88 18.55 10.36
C PHE A 105 5.92 17.19 11.06
N GLN A 106 5.75 16.08 10.34
CA GLN A 106 5.79 14.73 10.92
C GLN A 106 7.21 14.17 10.93
N SER A 107 7.54 13.46 12.01
CA SER A 107 8.76 12.66 12.09
C SER A 107 8.47 11.23 11.64
N PHE A 108 8.73 10.94 10.37
CA PHE A 108 8.51 9.59 9.82
C PHE A 108 9.66 8.65 10.17
N SER A 109 9.32 7.42 10.54
CA SER A 109 10.30 6.34 10.80
C SER A 109 10.81 5.66 9.53
N ASP A 110 10.04 5.72 8.44
CA ASP A 110 10.47 5.21 7.13
C ASP A 110 11.50 6.18 6.52
N PRO A 111 12.73 5.73 6.19
CA PRO A 111 13.78 6.61 5.69
C PRO A 111 13.45 7.30 4.36
N GLU A 112 12.69 6.65 3.48
CA GLU A 112 12.33 7.20 2.17
C GLU A 112 11.30 8.32 2.35
N VAL A 113 10.27 8.07 3.16
CA VAL A 113 9.25 9.08 3.50
C VAL A 113 9.85 10.24 4.29
N ALA A 114 10.77 9.96 5.22
CA ALA A 114 11.48 10.98 5.98
C ALA A 114 12.33 11.87 5.06
N SER A 115 13.07 11.26 4.12
CA SER A 115 13.87 11.99 3.14
C SER A 115 13.03 12.87 2.22
N MET A 116 11.89 12.36 1.75
CA MET A 116 10.93 13.13 0.94
C MET A 116 10.34 14.32 1.71
N SER A 117 10.02 14.12 2.99
CA SER A 117 9.36 15.14 3.83
C SER A 117 10.31 16.16 4.44
N ALA A 118 11.63 16.01 4.23
CA ALA A 118 12.68 16.85 4.82
C ALA A 118 12.60 18.33 4.40
N SER A 119 11.95 18.65 3.28
CA SER A 119 11.70 20.03 2.86
C SER A 119 10.41 20.16 2.07
N LEU A 120 9.78 21.34 2.16
CA LEU A 120 8.55 21.62 1.42
C LEU A 120 8.71 21.48 -0.11
N PRO A 121 9.78 21.98 -0.77
CA PRO A 121 9.94 21.83 -2.22
C PRO A 121 10.03 20.36 -2.65
N ARG A 122 10.83 19.55 -1.96
CA ARG A 122 10.99 18.12 -2.29
C ARG A 122 9.69 17.35 -2.11
N LEU A 123 8.98 17.64 -1.03
CA LEU A 123 7.70 16.99 -0.76
C LEU A 123 6.62 17.42 -1.77
N ALA A 124 6.65 18.68 -2.23
CA ALA A 124 5.75 19.16 -3.28
C ALA A 124 6.04 18.49 -4.64
N GLU A 125 7.31 18.37 -5.03
CA GLU A 125 7.72 17.62 -6.23
C GLU A 125 7.28 16.15 -6.14
N SER A 126 7.48 15.53 -4.97
CA SER A 126 7.04 14.15 -4.72
C SER A 126 5.51 14.03 -4.75
N TYR A 127 4.77 15.02 -4.26
CA TYR A 127 3.30 15.02 -4.29
C TYR A 127 2.75 15.16 -5.71
N ALA A 128 3.40 15.94 -6.57
CA ALA A 128 2.93 16.23 -7.93
C ALA A 128 2.90 15.00 -8.85
N VAL A 129 3.54 13.89 -8.45
CA VAL A 129 3.51 12.62 -9.18
C VAL A 129 2.46 11.62 -8.67
N PHE A 130 1.67 11.98 -7.64
CA PHE A 130 0.51 11.22 -7.14
C PHE A 130 -0.81 11.63 -7.82
#